data_AF-A0A168PG81-F1
#
_entry.id   AF-A0A168PG81-F1
#
_cell.length_a   1.000
_cell.length_b   1.000
_cell.length_c   1.000
_cell.angle_alpha   90.00
_cell.angle_beta   90.00
_cell.angle_gamma   90.00
#
_symmetry.space_group_name_H-M   'P 1'
#
loop_
_entity.id
_entity.type
_entity.pdbx_description
1 polymer ?
#
loop_
_entity_poly.entity_id
_entity_poly.type
_entity_poly.pdbx_seq_one_letter_code
_entity_poly.pdbx_strand_id
1 'polypeptide(L)'
;MKRKPPRKAQEWFYSSHRESIVKALSSPGIRSNKKAHLNCGSSARMADNILCKKLFQAIGEWRAQLAAKELSPDNNNPIQTTVAANAFVQAIMMLRKTFIQDSVLMMEFHPCYPNWQLSIFSDPAYLSFKRDTL
;
A
#
# COMPACT_ATOMS: atom_id res chain seq x y z
N MET A 1 13.47 -23.43 -18.83
CA MET A 1 13.44 -22.97 -17.41
C MET A 1 12.07 -23.31 -16.82
N LYS A 2 11.98 -24.28 -15.88
CA LYS A 2 10.69 -24.68 -15.28
C LYS A 2 10.31 -23.66 -14.20
N ARG A 3 9.20 -22.91 -14.38
CA ARG A 3 8.67 -22.00 -13.35
C ARG A 3 8.04 -22.83 -12.24
N LYS A 4 8.39 -22.55 -10.99
CA LYS A 4 7.75 -23.19 -9.82
C LYS A 4 6.24 -22.90 -9.85
N PRO A 5 5.40 -23.87 -9.41
CA PRO A 5 3.97 -23.63 -9.32
C PRO A 5 3.69 -22.48 -8.33
N PRO A 6 2.68 -21.64 -8.61
CA PRO A 6 2.32 -20.54 -7.72
C PRO A 6 1.96 -21.11 -6.35
N ARG A 7 2.55 -20.55 -5.29
CA ARG A 7 2.18 -20.89 -3.91
C ARG A 7 0.71 -20.50 -3.73
N LYS A 8 -0.12 -21.45 -3.29
CA LYS A 8 -1.47 -21.12 -2.83
C LYS A 8 -1.35 -20.16 -1.66
N ALA A 9 -1.97 -18.99 -1.77
CA ALA A 9 -2.02 -18.04 -0.67
C ALA A 9 -2.85 -18.64 0.46
N GLN A 10 -2.41 -18.44 1.70
CA GLN A 10 -3.22 -18.80 2.87
C GLN A 10 -4.36 -17.80 2.98
N GLU A 11 -5.58 -18.23 2.68
CA GLU A 11 -6.77 -17.42 2.92
C GLU A 11 -7.07 -17.39 4.42
N TRP A 12 -7.36 -16.19 4.92
CA TRP A 12 -7.80 -16.00 6.30
C TRP A 12 -9.31 -16.14 6.33
N PHE A 13 -9.84 -16.94 7.25
CA PHE A 13 -11.28 -17.08 7.39
C PHE A 13 -11.90 -15.75 7.86
N TYR A 14 -13.11 -15.45 7.35
CA TYR A 14 -13.87 -14.27 7.77
C TYR A 14 -14.08 -14.21 9.29
N SER A 15 -14.24 -15.37 9.94
CA SER A 15 -14.32 -15.47 11.41
C SER A 15 -13.08 -14.90 12.09
N SER A 16 -11.89 -15.25 11.61
CA SER A 16 -10.62 -14.73 12.15
C SER A 16 -10.49 -13.21 12.00
N HIS A 17 -10.92 -12.67 10.85
CA HIS A 17 -10.96 -11.21 10.64
C HIS A 17 -11.96 -10.52 11.57
N ARG A 18 -13.15 -11.09 11.75
CA ARG A 18 -14.15 -10.55 12.67
C ARG A 18 -13.68 -10.58 14.12
N GLU A 19 -13.08 -11.67 14.56
CA GLU A 19 -12.58 -11.84 15.92
C GLU A 19 -11.47 -10.84 16.25
N SER A 20 -10.54 -10.62 15.32
CA SER A 20 -9.47 -9.63 15.51
C SER A 20 -10.02 -8.20 15.64
N ILE A 21 -11.03 -7.83 14.83
CA ILE A 21 -11.71 -6.53 14.94
C ILE A 21 -12.39 -6.38 16.31
N VAL A 22 -13.16 -7.39 16.74
CA VAL A 22 -13.84 -7.35 18.05
C VAL A 22 -12.83 -7.20 19.18
N LYS A 23 -11.72 -7.94 19.13
CA LYS A 23 -10.65 -7.86 20.13
C LYS A 23 -9.98 -6.48 20.17
N ALA A 24 -9.66 -5.92 19.00
CA ALA A 24 -9.03 -4.60 18.89
C ALA A 24 -9.93 -3.48 19.44
N LEU A 25 -11.24 -3.55 19.19
CA LEU A 25 -12.21 -2.56 19.67
C LEU A 25 -12.52 -2.70 21.16
N SER A 26 -12.46 -3.93 21.69
CA SER A 26 -12.68 -4.17 23.12
C SER A 26 -11.59 -3.57 24.00
N SER A 27 -10.35 -3.47 23.50
CA SER A 27 -9.21 -2.90 24.24
C SER A 27 -9.45 -1.44 24.69
N PRO A 28 -9.90 -0.51 23.81
CA PRO A 28 -10.31 0.84 24.21
C PRO A 28 -11.77 0.92 24.72
N GLY A 29 -12.45 -0.21 24.98
CA GLY A 29 -13.84 -0.22 25.46
C GLY A 29 -14.89 0.14 24.41
N ILE A 30 -14.56 0.08 23.11
CA ILE A 30 -15.46 0.42 22.01
C ILE A 30 -16.37 -0.78 21.72
N ARG A 31 -17.68 -0.56 21.81
CA ARG A 31 -18.68 -1.57 21.45
C ARG A 31 -18.83 -1.64 19.93
N SER A 32 -18.42 -2.75 19.33
CA SER A 32 -18.69 -3.01 17.91
C SER A 32 -20.09 -3.59 17.71
N ASN A 33 -20.79 -3.15 16.65
CA ASN A 33 -21.99 -3.81 16.17
C ASN A 33 -21.75 -4.29 14.73
N LYS A 34 -22.47 -5.34 14.30
CA LYS A 34 -22.23 -6.01 13.00
C LYS A 34 -22.38 -5.09 11.77
N LYS A 35 -23.06 -3.94 11.88
CA LYS A 35 -23.33 -3.00 10.77
C LYS A 35 -22.38 -1.79 10.71
N ALA A 36 -21.51 -1.57 11.70
CA ALA A 36 -20.79 -0.31 11.85
C ALA A 36 -19.55 -0.11 10.94
N HIS A 37 -19.10 -1.12 10.20
CA HIS A 37 -17.78 -1.10 9.53
C HIS A 37 -17.80 -1.09 7.99
N LEU A 38 -18.97 -0.95 7.34
CA LEU A 38 -19.10 -1.19 5.88
C LEU A 38 -19.25 0.06 4.99
N ASN A 39 -19.18 1.30 5.51
CA ASN A 39 -19.33 2.47 4.64
C ASN A 39 -18.66 3.73 5.17
N CYS A 40 -17.37 3.93 4.88
CA CYS A 40 -16.79 5.27 4.86
C CYS A 40 -15.50 5.27 4.04
N GLY A 41 -15.57 5.80 2.81
CA GLY A 41 -14.40 6.04 1.97
C GLY A 41 -13.90 7.47 2.18
N SER A 42 -12.71 7.63 2.77
CA SER A 42 -12.04 8.94 2.81
C SER A 42 -11.17 9.15 1.57
N SER A 43 -11.31 10.32 0.95
CA SER A 43 -10.50 10.78 -0.19
C SER A 43 -9.27 11.56 0.31
N ALA A 44 -8.06 11.15 -0.07
CA ALA A 44 -6.81 11.84 0.25
C ALA A 44 -6.27 12.65 -0.94
N ARG A 45 -5.69 13.83 -0.68
CA ARG A 45 -5.09 14.73 -1.69
C ARG A 45 -3.61 14.41 -1.91
N MET A 46 -3.09 14.71 -3.11
CA MET A 46 -1.72 14.37 -3.56
C MET A 46 -0.63 15.34 -3.04
N ALA A 47 0.57 14.79 -2.73
CA ALA A 47 1.84 15.51 -2.67
C ALA A 47 2.98 14.79 -3.46
N ASP A 48 4.13 15.44 -3.60
CA ASP A 48 5.16 15.21 -4.64
C ASP A 48 6.29 14.19 -4.29
N ASN A 49 7.10 13.79 -5.28
CA ASN A 49 7.32 12.38 -5.66
C ASN A 49 8.80 11.96 -5.91
N ILE A 50 9.76 12.30 -5.03
CA ILE A 50 11.15 11.81 -5.16
C ILE A 50 11.40 10.56 -4.30
N LEU A 51 11.08 10.61 -3.01
CA LEU A 51 11.37 9.50 -2.07
C LEU A 51 10.53 8.24 -2.33
N CYS A 52 9.32 8.43 -2.87
CA CYS A 52 8.35 7.37 -3.19
C CYS A 52 8.87 6.35 -4.21
N LYS A 53 9.89 6.70 -5.00
CA LYS A 53 10.48 5.78 -5.99
C LYS A 53 11.26 4.64 -5.31
N LYS A 54 11.87 4.90 -4.14
CA LYS A 54 12.69 3.91 -3.41
C LYS A 54 11.85 2.85 -2.66
N LEU A 55 10.65 3.19 -2.20
CA LEU A 55 9.81 2.28 -1.39
C LEU A 55 9.26 1.10 -2.20
N PHE A 56 9.00 1.32 -3.50
CA PHE A 56 8.48 0.31 -4.42
C PHE A 56 9.03 0.54 -5.83
N GLN A 57 10.30 0.17 -6.01
CA GLN A 57 11.03 0.36 -7.27
C GLN A 57 10.32 -0.28 -8.46
N ALA A 58 9.74 -1.47 -8.28
CA ALA A 58 9.04 -2.24 -9.30
C ALA A 58 7.81 -1.53 -9.91
N ILE A 59 7.24 -0.52 -9.24
CA ILE A 59 6.10 0.24 -9.77
C ILE A 59 6.46 0.95 -11.08
N GLY A 60 7.69 1.49 -11.19
CA GLY A 60 8.14 2.14 -12.41
C GLY A 60 8.17 1.18 -13.60
N GLU A 61 8.67 -0.04 -13.34
CA GLU A 61 8.73 -1.12 -14.34
C GLU A 61 7.32 -1.60 -14.73
N TRP A 62 6.42 -1.77 -13.78
CA TRP A 62 5.04 -2.18 -14.04
C TRP A 62 4.28 -1.13 -14.86
N ARG A 63 4.51 0.17 -14.60
CA ARG A 63 3.94 1.25 -15.43
C ARG A 63 4.45 1.21 -16.86
N ALA A 64 5.77 1.02 -17.05
CA ALA A 64 6.35 0.93 -18.39
C ALA A 64 5.81 -0.29 -19.16
N GLN A 65 5.65 -1.44 -18.50
CA GLN A 65 5.07 -2.63 -19.11
C GLN A 65 3.59 -2.48 -19.46
N LEU A 66 2.78 -1.81 -18.62
CA LEU A 66 1.38 -1.52 -18.93
C LEU A 66 1.25 -0.53 -20.10
N ALA A 67 2.08 0.51 -20.14
CA ALA A 67 2.11 1.46 -21.25
C ALA A 67 2.51 0.78 -22.59
N ALA A 68 3.47 -0.14 -22.56
CA ALA A 68 3.86 -0.91 -23.73
C ALA A 68 2.78 -1.89 -24.21
N LYS A 69 1.96 -2.43 -23.29
CA LYS A 69 0.85 -3.34 -23.63
C LYS A 69 -0.36 -2.63 -24.22
N GLU A 70 -0.66 -1.41 -23.79
CA GLU A 70 -1.71 -0.55 -24.39
C GLU A 70 -1.44 -0.25 -25.88
N LEU A 71 -0.17 -0.23 -26.30
CA LEU A 71 0.24 0.01 -27.68
C LEU A 71 0.18 -1.24 -28.59
N SER A 72 -0.17 -2.42 -28.06
CA SER A 72 -0.19 -3.68 -28.81
C SER A 72 -1.61 -4.06 -29.27
N PRO A 73 -1.85 -4.37 -30.56
CA PRO A 73 -3.20 -4.50 -31.14
C PRO A 73 -3.89 -5.87 -30.96
N ASP A 74 -3.33 -6.82 -30.20
CA ASP A 74 -3.89 -8.19 -30.12
C ASP A 74 -5.06 -8.30 -29.12
N ASN A 75 -6.22 -8.75 -29.63
CA ASN A 75 -7.55 -8.50 -29.11
C ASN A 75 -8.24 -9.78 -28.60
N ASN A 76 -7.98 -10.16 -27.35
CA ASN A 76 -8.84 -11.11 -26.62
C ASN A 76 -9.03 -10.64 -25.17
N ASN A 77 -10.16 -9.94 -24.91
CA ASN A 77 -10.53 -9.18 -23.71
C ASN A 77 -9.40 -8.78 -22.72
N PRO A 78 -8.44 -7.92 -23.14
CA PRO A 78 -7.38 -7.39 -22.27
C PRO A 78 -7.86 -6.22 -21.39
N ILE A 79 -8.96 -5.55 -21.77
CA ILE A 79 -9.31 -4.21 -21.28
C ILE A 79 -9.63 -4.21 -19.77
N GLN A 80 -10.46 -5.13 -19.26
CA GLN A 80 -10.77 -5.16 -17.82
C GLN A 80 -9.53 -5.46 -16.95
N THR A 81 -8.69 -6.39 -17.41
CA THR A 81 -7.43 -6.74 -16.73
C THR A 81 -6.45 -5.57 -16.74
N THR A 82 -6.35 -4.82 -17.84
CA THR A 82 -5.49 -3.64 -17.95
C THR A 82 -6.02 -2.47 -17.14
N VAL A 83 -7.33 -2.19 -17.15
CA VAL A 83 -7.95 -1.14 -16.33
C VAL A 83 -7.77 -1.42 -14.84
N ALA A 84 -8.03 -2.65 -14.38
CA ALA A 84 -7.82 -3.04 -13.00
C ALA A 84 -6.33 -2.98 -12.59
N ALA A 85 -5.42 -3.44 -13.47
CA ALA A 85 -3.98 -3.35 -13.21
C ALA A 85 -3.50 -1.89 -13.13
N ASN A 86 -3.97 -1.02 -14.02
CA ASN A 86 -3.66 0.41 -13.98
C ASN A 86 -4.17 1.07 -12.70
N ALA A 87 -5.42 0.80 -12.31
CA ALA A 87 -5.99 1.30 -11.05
C ALA A 87 -5.23 0.77 -9.83
N PHE A 88 -4.83 -0.50 -9.82
CA PHE A 88 -4.03 -1.09 -8.75
C PHE A 88 -2.66 -0.40 -8.63
N VAL A 89 -1.96 -0.20 -9.75
CA VAL A 89 -0.67 0.50 -9.76
C VAL A 89 -0.81 1.94 -9.25
N GLN A 90 -1.88 2.64 -9.62
CA GLN A 90 -2.19 3.96 -9.06
C GLN A 90 -2.47 3.91 -7.56
N ALA A 91 -3.21 2.91 -7.07
CA ALA A 91 -3.48 2.74 -5.65
C ALA A 91 -2.19 2.53 -4.84
N ILE A 92 -1.26 1.68 -5.32
CA ILE A 92 0.05 1.49 -4.65
C ILE A 92 0.88 2.79 -4.72
N MET A 93 0.78 3.55 -5.80
CA MET A 93 1.42 4.86 -5.91
C MET A 93 0.87 5.91 -4.92
N MET A 94 -0.41 5.85 -4.59
CA MET A 94 -0.99 6.71 -3.56
C MET A 94 -0.60 6.23 -2.16
N LEU A 95 -0.64 4.92 -1.94
CA LEU A 95 -0.28 4.32 -0.65
C LEU A 95 1.19 4.56 -0.29
N ARG A 96 2.12 4.47 -1.25
CA ARG A 96 3.53 4.75 -0.99
C ARG A 96 3.80 6.21 -0.60
N LYS A 97 3.01 7.15 -1.13
CA LYS A 97 3.14 8.59 -0.84
C LYS A 97 2.68 8.87 0.58
N THR A 98 1.44 8.48 0.87
CA THR A 98 0.84 8.61 2.21
C THR A 98 1.69 7.92 3.26
N PHE A 99 2.18 6.70 3.00
CA PHE A 99 3.05 5.99 3.92
C PHE A 99 4.35 6.75 4.26
N ILE A 100 5.04 7.34 3.27
CA ILE A 100 6.26 8.12 3.50
C ILE A 100 5.98 9.45 4.22
N GLN A 101 4.84 10.08 3.92
CA GLN A 101 4.45 11.31 4.60
C GLN A 101 4.13 11.05 6.07
N ASP A 102 3.28 10.06 6.32
CA ASP A 102 2.80 9.74 7.66
C ASP A 102 3.87 9.02 8.49
N SER A 103 4.90 8.43 7.87
CA SER A 103 5.98 7.74 8.59
C SER A 103 6.76 8.68 9.52
N VAL A 104 6.89 9.97 9.18
CA VAL A 104 7.57 10.94 10.06
C VAL A 104 6.90 10.99 11.43
N LEU A 105 5.57 11.17 11.43
CA LEU A 105 4.75 11.24 12.62
C LEU A 105 4.63 9.87 13.31
N MET A 106 4.46 8.80 12.52
CA MET A 106 4.37 7.44 13.07
C MET A 106 5.67 6.97 13.75
N MET A 107 6.83 7.46 13.30
CA MET A 107 8.11 7.20 13.97
C MET A 107 8.23 7.94 15.31
N GLU A 108 7.55 9.07 15.48
CA GLU A 108 7.51 9.81 16.75
C GLU A 108 6.59 9.12 17.76
N PHE A 109 5.39 8.71 17.33
CA PHE A 109 4.46 7.98 18.20
C PHE A 109 4.90 6.55 18.52
N HIS A 110 5.59 5.88 17.60
CA HIS A 110 5.93 4.46 17.72
C HIS A 110 7.39 4.18 17.32
N PRO A 111 8.39 4.70 18.04
CA PRO A 111 9.81 4.61 17.64
C PRO A 111 10.34 3.17 17.56
N CYS A 112 9.72 2.21 18.24
CA CYS A 112 10.14 0.81 18.26
C CYS A 112 9.51 -0.06 17.16
N TYR A 113 8.77 0.52 16.22
CA TYR A 113 8.09 -0.28 15.19
C TYR A 113 9.12 -0.92 14.21
N PRO A 114 9.03 -2.23 13.92
CA PRO A 114 10.02 -2.92 13.09
C PRO A 114 10.20 -2.32 11.69
N ASN A 115 9.13 -1.71 11.14
CA ASN A 115 9.15 -1.11 9.81
C ASN A 115 10.20 0.00 9.67
N TRP A 116 10.57 0.66 10.77
CA TRP A 116 11.58 1.74 10.78
C TRP A 116 13.00 1.26 10.52
N GLN A 117 13.25 -0.05 10.56
CA GLN A 117 14.53 -0.66 10.22
C GLN A 117 14.76 -0.79 8.71
N LEU A 118 13.75 -0.50 7.88
CA LEU A 118 13.92 -0.52 6.42
C LEU A 118 14.92 0.56 6.00
N SER A 119 15.83 0.20 5.08
CA SER A 119 16.94 1.06 4.63
C SER A 119 16.52 2.43 4.11
N ILE A 120 15.29 2.56 3.60
CA ILE A 120 14.72 3.83 3.14
C ILE A 120 14.64 4.88 4.25
N PHE A 121 14.45 4.47 5.51
CA PHE A 121 14.35 5.37 6.65
C PHE A 121 15.71 5.84 7.18
N SER A 122 16.79 5.19 6.75
CA SER A 122 18.16 5.63 6.97
C SER A 122 18.72 6.41 5.78
N ASP A 123 17.96 6.57 4.69
CA ASP A 123 18.38 7.25 3.48
C ASP A 123 18.59 8.75 3.75
N PRO A 124 19.69 9.37 3.30
CA PRO A 124 19.93 10.79 3.52
C PRO A 124 18.80 11.69 3.02
N ALA A 125 18.12 11.32 1.93
CA ALA A 125 16.98 12.09 1.42
C ALA A 125 15.77 11.99 2.35
N TYR A 126 15.56 10.84 3.01
CA TYR A 126 14.49 10.69 4.00
C TYR A 126 14.82 11.46 5.28
N LEU A 127 16.08 11.37 5.75
CA LEU A 127 16.50 12.11 6.94
C LEU A 127 16.39 13.62 6.76
N SER A 128 16.69 14.13 5.55
CA SER A 128 16.43 15.54 5.21
C SER A 128 14.94 15.85 5.25
N PHE A 129 14.13 15.08 4.52
CA PHE A 129 12.67 15.24 4.49
C PHE A 129 12.03 15.22 5.89
N LYS A 130 12.46 14.30 6.75
CA LYS A 130 12.00 14.19 8.13
C LYS A 130 12.30 15.45 8.95
N ARG A 131 13.49 16.04 8.76
CA ARG A 131 13.90 17.27 9.45
C ARG A 131 13.11 18.48 8.98
N ASP A 132 12.74 18.53 7.70
CA ASP A 132 11.99 19.66 7.11
C ASP A 132 10.48 19.60 7.43
N THR A 133 9.99 18.45 7.88
CA THR A 133 8.55 18.21 8.16
C THR A 133 8.19 18.48 9.63
N LEU A 134 9.16 18.44 10.55
CA LEU A 134 9.03 18.70 11.99
C LEU A 134 9.52 20.11 12.34
#